data_AF-A0A950DVQ6-F1
#
_entry.id   AF-A0A950DVQ6-F1
#
_cell.length_a   1.000
_cell.length_b   1.000
_cell.length_c   1.000
_cell.angle_alpha   90.00
_cell.angle_beta   90.00
_cell.angle_gamma   90.00
#
_symmetry.space_group_name_H-M   'P 1'
#
loop_
_entity.id
_entity.type
_entity.pdbx_description
1 polymer ?
#
loop_
_entity_poly.entity_id
_entity_poly.type
_entity_poly.pdbx_seq_one_letter_code
_entity_poly.pdbx_strand_id
1 'polypeptide(L)'
;MVANDGGGRHLAELVFLDRGPLALRALVVLVAAVACGVTGYLLFRLHEDLAARLASGASLNALQTLLANGSNAKTLWPGWLAALCFTLAVARLRRGPLEPAPGRGDPERRSIAQLRRGLRGEYRVLRIVLVVVMLIAAVDSARALAFAAGAGRAGGSAFTAWAVYVEAGGFVVATAVLATYAWQFGTDIGRLGAI
;
A
#
# COMPACT_ATOMS: atom_id res chain seq x y z
N MET A 1 16.60 29.16 7.57
CA MET A 1 15.68 28.02 7.52
C MET A 1 15.68 27.52 6.08
N VAL A 2 16.58 26.58 5.75
CA VAL A 2 16.74 26.07 4.38
C VAL A 2 15.65 25.03 4.18
N ALA A 3 14.72 25.32 3.26
CA ALA A 3 13.59 24.46 2.97
C ALA A 3 14.07 23.11 2.42
N ASN A 4 13.56 22.04 2.99
CA ASN A 4 13.85 20.65 2.66
C ASN A 4 13.12 20.24 1.35
N ASP A 5 13.26 21.05 0.31
CA ASP A 5 12.44 20.98 -0.92
C ASP A 5 12.78 19.76 -1.80
N GLY A 6 13.98 19.18 -1.62
CA GLY A 6 14.44 18.00 -2.36
C GLY A 6 13.70 16.71 -1.97
N GLY A 7 13.38 16.54 -0.68
CA GLY A 7 12.69 15.34 -0.19
C GLY A 7 11.23 15.29 -0.64
N GLY A 8 10.53 16.44 -0.59
CA GLY A 8 9.12 16.53 -0.99
C GLY A 8 8.90 16.26 -2.48
N ARG A 9 9.80 16.74 -3.35
CA ARG A 9 9.76 16.45 -4.79
C ARG A 9 9.92 14.97 -5.11
N HIS A 10 10.87 14.29 -4.46
CA HIS A 10 11.07 12.85 -4.67
C HIS A 10 9.88 12.01 -4.21
N LEU A 11 9.25 12.34 -3.08
CA LEU A 11 8.04 11.66 -2.63
C LEU A 11 6.85 11.89 -3.56
N ALA A 12 6.65 13.14 -4.01
CA ALA A 12 5.61 13.47 -4.99
C ALA A 12 5.85 12.74 -6.32
N GLU A 13 7.12 12.62 -6.73
CA GLU A 13 7.48 11.84 -7.90
C GLU A 13 7.07 10.38 -7.74
N LEU A 14 7.37 9.72 -6.62
CA LEU A 14 7.01 8.31 -6.42
C LEU A 14 5.52 8.02 -6.63
N VAL A 15 4.64 8.96 -6.26
CA VAL A 15 3.17 8.83 -6.35
C VAL A 15 2.60 9.46 -7.64
N PHE A 16 3.44 9.78 -8.64
CA PHE A 16 3.01 10.46 -9.88
C PHE A 16 2.43 11.87 -9.69
N LEU A 17 2.62 12.45 -8.52
CA LEU A 17 2.17 13.80 -8.20
C LEU A 17 3.18 14.87 -8.66
N ASP A 18 4.26 14.53 -9.35
CA ASP A 18 5.24 15.55 -9.78
C ASP A 18 4.84 16.36 -11.03
N ARG A 19 3.70 16.03 -11.65
CA ARG A 19 3.23 16.72 -12.86
C ARG A 19 2.02 17.60 -12.56
N GLY A 20 2.07 18.86 -13.01
CA GLY A 20 0.95 19.81 -12.93
C GLY A 20 0.93 20.70 -11.68
N PRO A 21 -0.08 21.61 -11.57
CA PRO A 21 -0.19 22.60 -10.50
C PRO A 21 -0.35 21.98 -9.12
N LEU A 22 0.21 22.62 -8.08
CA LEU A 22 0.15 22.11 -6.70
C LEU A 22 -1.30 21.93 -6.19
N ALA A 23 -2.21 22.81 -6.61
CA ALA A 23 -3.63 22.70 -6.28
C ALA A 23 -4.29 21.42 -6.83
N LEU A 24 -3.93 21.00 -8.05
CA LEU A 24 -4.45 19.77 -8.66
C LEU A 24 -3.92 18.54 -7.91
N ARG A 25 -2.64 18.55 -7.52
CA ARG A 25 -2.03 17.49 -6.71
C ARG A 25 -2.74 17.35 -5.36
N ALA A 26 -2.93 18.48 -4.68
CA ALA A 26 -3.65 18.53 -3.40
C ALA A 26 -5.09 18.03 -3.56
N LEU A 27 -5.78 18.41 -4.64
CA LEU A 27 -7.13 17.93 -4.93
C LEU A 27 -7.17 16.42 -5.14
N VAL A 28 -6.24 15.85 -5.93
CA VAL A 28 -6.18 14.40 -6.16
C VAL A 28 -5.96 13.64 -4.85
N VAL A 29 -5.02 14.13 -4.02
CA VAL A 29 -4.76 13.54 -2.70
C VAL A 29 -5.99 13.66 -1.79
N LEU A 30 -6.65 14.82 -1.78
CA LEU A 30 -7.85 15.05 -0.98
C LEU A 30 -9.00 14.14 -1.41
N VAL A 31 -9.27 14.05 -2.72
CA VAL A 31 -10.32 13.18 -3.27
C VAL A 31 -10.02 11.72 -2.96
N ALA A 32 -8.78 11.27 -3.12
CA ALA A 32 -8.37 9.92 -2.76
C ALA A 32 -8.55 9.65 -1.25
N ALA A 33 -8.12 10.59 -0.40
CA ALA A 33 -8.26 10.47 1.05
C ALA A 33 -9.74 10.39 1.48
N VAL A 34 -10.60 11.25 0.92
CA VAL A 34 -12.04 11.24 1.18
C VAL A 34 -12.66 9.93 0.68
N ALA A 35 -12.33 9.49 -0.54
CA ALA A 35 -12.85 8.24 -1.09
C ALA A 35 -12.43 7.02 -0.26
N CYS A 36 -11.16 6.95 0.17
CA CYS A 36 -10.67 5.91 1.06
C CYS A 36 -11.37 5.94 2.42
N GLY A 37 -11.57 7.13 2.99
CA GLY A 37 -12.28 7.33 4.25
C GLY A 37 -13.73 6.84 4.19
N VAL A 38 -14.48 7.26 3.17
CA VAL A 38 -15.87 6.83 2.91
C VAL A 38 -15.93 5.32 2.70
N THR A 39 -15.03 4.77 1.87
CA THR A 39 -14.98 3.32 1.59
C THR A 39 -14.69 2.52 2.86
N GLY A 40 -13.71 2.93 3.66
CA GLY A 40 -13.38 2.27 4.93
C GLY A 40 -14.55 2.30 5.92
N TYR A 41 -15.27 3.41 6.00
CA TYR A 41 -16.48 3.53 6.82
C TYR A 41 -17.62 2.62 6.33
N LEU A 42 -17.87 2.57 5.02
CA LEU A 42 -18.89 1.69 4.44
C LEU A 42 -18.57 0.21 4.66
N LEU A 43 -17.29 -0.18 4.54
CA LEU A 43 -16.84 -1.54 4.87
C LEU A 43 -17.07 -1.89 6.34
N PHE A 44 -16.81 -0.95 7.25
CA PHE A 44 -17.13 -1.12 8.67
C PHE A 44 -18.64 -1.32 8.89
N ARG A 45 -19.50 -0.49 8.28
CA ARG A 45 -20.96 -0.63 8.38
C ARG A 45 -21.46 -1.95 7.82
N LEU A 46 -20.91 -2.39 6.69
CA LEU A 46 -21.24 -3.69 6.11
C LEU A 46 -20.86 -4.83 7.05
N HIS A 47 -19.69 -4.74 7.70
CA HIS A 47 -19.27 -5.70 8.70
C HIS A 47 -20.23 -5.74 9.90
N GLU A 48 -20.63 -4.58 10.45
CA GLU A 48 -21.62 -4.50 11.54
C GLU A 48 -22.95 -5.18 11.15
N ASP A 49 -23.50 -4.87 9.97
CA ASP A 49 -24.78 -5.43 9.51
C ASP A 49 -24.70 -6.96 9.33
N LEU A 50 -23.62 -7.45 8.70
CA LEU A 50 -23.42 -8.88 8.49
C LEU A 50 -23.19 -9.63 9.80
N ALA A 51 -22.44 -9.05 10.74
CA ALA A 51 -22.23 -9.62 12.07
C ALA A 51 -23.56 -9.73 12.85
N ALA A 52 -24.41 -8.70 12.78
CA ALA A 52 -25.73 -8.71 13.40
C ALA A 52 -26.64 -9.79 12.78
N ARG A 53 -26.66 -9.91 11.45
CA ARG A 53 -27.41 -10.97 10.74
C ARG A 53 -26.96 -12.37 11.14
N LEU A 54 -25.64 -12.59 11.23
CA LEU A 54 -25.10 -13.88 11.66
C LEU A 54 -25.50 -14.20 13.12
N ALA A 55 -25.45 -13.21 14.02
CA ALA A 55 -25.88 -13.36 15.41
C ALA A 55 -27.39 -13.66 15.55
N SER A 56 -28.22 -13.13 14.64
CA SER A 56 -29.65 -13.47 14.56
C SER A 56 -29.96 -14.86 13.99
N GLY A 57 -28.94 -15.64 13.62
CA GLY A 57 -29.09 -16.99 13.07
C GLY A 57 -29.41 -17.03 11.58
N ALA A 58 -29.20 -15.94 10.83
CA ALA A 58 -29.40 -15.94 9.39
C ALA A 58 -28.33 -16.79 8.68
N SER A 59 -28.73 -17.51 7.64
CA SER A 59 -27.79 -18.22 6.76
C SER A 59 -27.10 -17.24 5.82
N LEU A 60 -25.81 -16.99 6.06
CA LEU A 60 -24.97 -16.17 5.19
C LEU A 60 -24.20 -17.04 4.21
N ASN A 61 -23.94 -16.52 3.01
CA ASN A 61 -23.06 -17.20 2.06
C ASN A 61 -21.60 -17.21 2.58
N ALA A 62 -20.74 -18.07 2.03
CA ALA A 62 -19.37 -18.25 2.55
C ALA A 62 -18.55 -16.94 2.62
N LEU A 63 -18.76 -16.02 1.67
CA LEU A 63 -18.05 -14.74 1.59
C LEU A 63 -18.59 -13.73 2.61
N GLN A 64 -19.91 -13.68 2.79
CA GLN A 64 -20.59 -12.89 3.82
C GLN A 64 -20.24 -13.39 5.22
N THR A 65 -20.14 -14.71 5.42
CA THR A 65 -19.68 -15.31 6.68
C THR A 65 -18.22 -14.97 6.96
N LEU A 66 -17.36 -14.95 5.93
CA LEU A 66 -15.97 -14.49 6.09
C LEU A 66 -15.92 -13.01 6.51
N LEU A 67 -16.70 -12.15 5.85
CA LEU A 67 -16.81 -10.73 6.20
C LEU A 67 -17.45 -10.49 7.57
N ALA A 68 -18.46 -11.28 7.95
CA ALA A 68 -19.13 -11.21 9.26
C ALA A 68 -18.19 -11.61 10.41
N ASN A 69 -17.33 -12.61 10.17
CA ASN A 69 -16.32 -13.03 11.15
C ASN A 69 -15.19 -12.00 11.34
N GLY A 70 -15.07 -11.01 10.46
CA GLY A 70 -14.14 -9.88 10.59
C GLY A 70 -12.66 -10.27 10.51
N SER A 71 -11.82 -9.45 11.14
CA SER A 71 -10.36 -9.65 11.22
C SER A 71 -10.05 -10.93 11.99
N ASN A 72 -9.66 -11.97 11.28
CA ASN A 72 -9.33 -13.28 11.85
C ASN A 72 -7.90 -13.65 11.45
N ALA A 73 -7.28 -14.66 12.07
CA ALA A 73 -5.89 -15.06 11.76
C ALA A 73 -5.67 -15.32 10.25
N LYS A 74 -6.74 -15.68 9.52
CA LYS A 74 -6.77 -15.89 8.07
C LYS A 74 -6.74 -14.61 7.22
N THR A 75 -7.07 -13.43 7.77
CA THR A 75 -7.03 -12.15 7.05
C THR A 75 -5.89 -11.25 7.52
N LEU A 76 -5.25 -11.56 8.64
CA LEU A 76 -4.09 -10.85 9.18
C LEU A 76 -2.84 -10.96 8.31
N TRP A 77 -2.57 -12.10 7.68
CA TRP A 77 -1.29 -12.39 7.03
C TRP A 77 -0.96 -11.62 5.72
N PRO A 78 -1.90 -11.16 4.87
CA PRO A 78 -1.55 -10.61 3.55
C PRO A 78 -0.67 -9.36 3.63
N GLY A 79 -0.97 -8.42 4.52
CA GLY A 79 -0.17 -7.20 4.71
C GLY A 79 1.24 -7.52 5.18
N TRP A 80 1.38 -8.46 6.13
CA TRP A 80 2.66 -8.90 6.67
C TRP A 80 3.48 -9.71 5.66
N LEU A 81 2.84 -10.57 4.86
CA LEU A 81 3.52 -11.29 3.79
C LEU A 81 4.03 -10.32 2.73
N ALA A 82 3.21 -9.33 2.33
CA ALA A 82 3.65 -8.29 1.40
C ALA A 82 4.84 -7.51 1.98
N ALA A 83 4.78 -7.11 3.25
CA ALA A 83 5.89 -6.44 3.93
C ALA A 83 7.16 -7.31 3.95
N LEU A 84 7.05 -8.61 4.22
CA LEU A 84 8.17 -9.55 4.19
C LEU A 84 8.76 -9.65 2.77
N CYS A 85 7.93 -9.85 1.75
CA CYS A 85 8.37 -9.92 0.35
C CYS A 85 9.07 -8.63 -0.08
N PHE A 86 8.52 -7.46 0.25
CA PHE A 86 9.15 -6.18 -0.07
C PHE A 86 10.44 -5.96 0.73
N THR A 87 10.50 -6.42 1.97
CA THR A 87 11.73 -6.34 2.78
C THR A 87 12.82 -7.22 2.18
N LEU A 88 12.48 -8.42 1.73
CA LEU A 88 13.40 -9.29 1.00
C LEU A 88 13.87 -8.66 -0.31
N ALA A 89 12.98 -7.96 -1.04
CA ALA A 89 13.34 -7.22 -2.24
C ALA A 89 14.31 -6.06 -1.95
N VAL A 90 14.09 -5.30 -0.88
CA VAL A 90 15.04 -4.26 -0.40
C VAL A 90 16.37 -4.88 -0.01
N ALA A 91 16.36 -5.97 0.76
CA ALA A 91 17.57 -6.65 1.17
C ALA A 91 18.35 -7.18 -0.03
N ARG A 92 17.66 -7.68 -1.07
CA ARG A 92 18.28 -8.12 -2.33
C ARG A 92 18.91 -6.95 -3.07
N LEU A 93 18.19 -5.84 -3.23
CA LEU A 93 18.71 -4.63 -3.90
C LEU A 93 19.97 -4.10 -3.23
N ARG A 94 20.03 -4.15 -1.90
CA ARG A 94 21.21 -3.73 -1.12
C ARG A 94 22.40 -4.70 -1.22
N ARG A 95 22.18 -5.95 -1.63
CA ARG A 95 23.20 -7.01 -1.65
C ARG A 95 23.82 -7.26 -3.02
N GLY A 96 23.32 -6.67 -4.09
CA GLY A 96 23.88 -6.90 -5.42
C GLY A 96 23.39 -5.93 -6.50
N PRO A 97 24.08 -5.89 -7.66
CA PRO A 97 23.69 -5.05 -8.79
C PRO A 97 22.29 -5.39 -9.29
N LEU A 98 21.61 -4.39 -9.86
CA LEU A 98 20.31 -4.55 -10.52
C LEU A 98 20.40 -5.60 -11.63
N GLU A 99 19.79 -6.77 -11.40
CA GLU A 99 19.73 -7.82 -12.40
C GLU A 99 18.80 -7.42 -13.56
N PRO A 100 19.18 -7.70 -14.83
CA PRO A 100 18.28 -7.52 -15.96
C PRO A 100 17.03 -8.40 -15.82
N ALA A 101 15.86 -7.87 -16.20
CA ALA A 101 14.58 -8.58 -16.17
C ALA A 101 14.71 -10.07 -16.59
N PRO A 102 14.37 -11.03 -15.71
CA PRO A 102 14.44 -12.45 -16.03
C PRO A 102 13.51 -12.77 -17.21
N GLY A 103 14.03 -13.44 -18.24
CA GLY A 103 13.23 -13.98 -19.35
C GLY A 103 13.22 -13.20 -20.66
N ARG A 104 13.95 -12.08 -20.80
CA ARG A 104 14.04 -11.33 -22.09
C ARG A 104 15.37 -11.51 -22.84
N GLY A 105 15.88 -12.74 -22.95
CA GLY A 105 17.11 -13.04 -23.71
C GLY A 105 18.41 -12.48 -23.12
N ASP A 106 19.53 -12.94 -23.67
CA ASP A 106 20.89 -12.69 -23.18
C ASP A 106 21.15 -11.20 -22.90
N PRO A 107 21.54 -10.82 -21.67
CA PRO A 107 21.86 -9.44 -21.35
C PRO A 107 23.01 -8.89 -22.19
N GLU A 108 23.93 -9.75 -22.64
CA GLU A 108 25.04 -9.41 -23.53
C GLU A 108 24.59 -8.93 -24.93
N ARG A 109 23.37 -9.28 -25.34
CA ARG A 109 22.80 -8.90 -26.65
C ARG A 109 21.95 -7.65 -26.61
N ARG A 110 21.69 -7.07 -25.43
CA ARG A 110 20.83 -5.88 -25.30
C ARG A 110 21.64 -4.60 -25.39
N SER A 111 21.16 -3.65 -26.20
CA SER A 111 21.75 -2.32 -26.22
C SER A 111 21.48 -1.58 -24.90
N ILE A 112 22.36 -0.65 -24.54
CA ILE A 112 22.23 0.20 -23.34
C ILE A 112 20.86 0.91 -23.32
N ALA A 113 20.35 1.31 -24.49
CA ALA A 113 19.04 1.95 -24.64
C ALA A 113 17.85 1.00 -24.35
N GLN A 114 18.00 -0.31 -24.57
CA GLN A 114 16.99 -1.32 -24.23
C GLN A 114 17.02 -1.63 -22.73
N LEU A 115 18.20 -1.70 -22.12
CA LEU A 115 18.37 -1.87 -20.67
C LEU A 115 17.74 -0.69 -19.90
N ARG A 116 18.04 0.55 -20.29
CA ARG A 116 17.42 1.76 -19.70
C ARG A 116 15.91 1.83 -19.87
N ARG A 117 15.35 1.29 -20.97
CA ARG A 117 13.89 1.23 -21.16
C ARG A 117 13.24 0.16 -20.28
N GLY A 118 13.90 -0.98 -20.11
CA GLY A 118 13.46 -2.04 -19.18
C GLY A 118 13.36 -1.52 -17.75
N LEU A 119 14.43 -0.89 -17.26
CA LEU A 119 14.50 -0.32 -15.91
C LEU A 119 13.44 0.76 -15.66
N ARG A 120 13.17 1.62 -16.66
CA ARG A 120 12.07 2.60 -16.59
C ARG A 120 10.69 1.95 -16.52
N GLY A 121 10.49 0.84 -17.25
CA GLY A 121 9.25 0.07 -17.21
C GLY A 121 9.03 -0.54 -15.83
N GLU A 122 10.06 -1.15 -15.26
CA GLU A 122 10.02 -1.71 -13.91
C GLU A 122 9.77 -0.64 -12.85
N TYR A 123 10.43 0.51 -12.94
CA TYR A 123 10.18 1.63 -12.03
C TYR A 123 8.74 2.14 -12.12
N ARG A 124 8.15 2.19 -13.32
CA ARG A 124 6.73 2.55 -13.50
C ARG A 124 5.81 1.53 -12.85
N VAL A 125 6.04 0.23 -13.07
CA VAL A 125 5.27 -0.84 -12.44
C VAL A 125 5.36 -0.73 -10.92
N LEU A 126 6.56 -0.53 -10.39
CA LEU A 126 6.80 -0.40 -8.97
C LEU A 126 6.02 0.76 -8.34
N ARG A 127 6.01 1.92 -9.01
CA ARG A 127 5.22 3.08 -8.57
C ARG A 127 3.72 2.83 -8.63
N ILE A 128 3.22 2.09 -9.62
CA ILE A 128 1.80 1.68 -9.70
C ILE A 128 1.46 0.79 -8.50
N VAL A 129 2.29 -0.22 -8.21
CA VAL A 129 2.11 -1.11 -7.06
C VAL A 129 2.13 -0.31 -5.76
N LEU A 130 3.04 0.66 -5.62
CA LEU A 130 3.09 1.55 -4.45
C LEU A 130 1.78 2.32 -4.25
N VAL A 131 1.23 2.92 -5.31
CA VAL A 131 -0.06 3.63 -5.23
C VAL A 131 -1.18 2.69 -4.80
N VAL A 132 -1.27 1.50 -5.40
CA VAL A 132 -2.31 0.51 -5.07
C VAL A 132 -2.20 0.09 -3.60
N VAL A 133 -1.01 -0.28 -3.14
CA VAL A 133 -0.78 -0.70 -1.75
C VAL A 133 -1.08 0.45 -0.77
N MET A 134 -0.72 1.69 -1.12
CA MET A 134 -1.02 2.87 -0.32
C MET A 134 -2.54 3.12 -0.18
N LEU A 135 -3.30 2.96 -1.27
CA LEU A 135 -4.76 3.09 -1.24
C LEU A 135 -5.40 1.99 -0.37
N ILE A 136 -4.92 0.74 -0.48
CA ILE A 136 -5.37 -0.37 0.37
C ILE A 136 -5.08 -0.06 1.84
N ALA A 137 -3.86 0.37 2.16
CA ALA A 137 -3.48 0.76 3.52
C ALA A 137 -4.36 1.90 4.06
N ALA A 138 -4.70 2.88 3.23
CA ALA A 138 -5.56 4.01 3.62
C ALA A 138 -7.00 3.57 3.91
N VAL A 139 -7.60 2.74 3.04
CA VAL A 139 -8.94 2.18 3.26
C VAL A 139 -8.97 1.34 4.55
N ASP A 140 -7.97 0.49 4.74
CA ASP A 140 -7.92 -0.40 5.90
C ASP A 140 -7.69 0.37 7.21
N SER A 141 -6.85 1.41 7.17
CA SER A 141 -6.67 2.34 8.30
C SER A 141 -7.97 3.09 8.62
N ALA A 142 -8.72 3.55 7.61
CA ALA A 142 -10.01 4.20 7.81
C ALA A 142 -11.04 3.25 8.44
N ARG A 143 -11.07 2.00 7.98
CA ARG A 143 -11.91 0.93 8.57
C ARG A 143 -11.53 0.69 10.05
N ALA A 144 -10.24 0.60 10.36
CA ALA A 144 -9.75 0.41 11.72
C ALA A 144 -10.11 1.58 12.64
N LEU A 145 -10.00 2.83 12.15
CA LEU A 145 -10.42 4.03 12.88
C LEU A 145 -11.93 4.07 13.12
N ALA A 146 -12.75 3.70 12.12
CA ALA A 146 -14.19 3.61 12.28
C ALA A 146 -14.57 2.55 13.33
N PHE A 147 -13.90 1.40 13.33
CA PHE A 147 -14.06 0.37 14.34
C PHE A 147 -13.69 0.87 15.74
N ALA A 148 -12.56 1.56 15.89
CA ALA A 148 -12.13 2.17 17.15
C ALA A 148 -13.18 3.14 17.70
N ALA A 149 -13.71 4.00 16.83
CA ALA A 149 -14.74 4.98 17.18
C ALA A 149 -16.10 4.33 17.51
N GLY A 150 -16.42 3.18 16.92
CA GLY A 150 -17.59 2.37 17.26
C GLY A 150 -17.44 1.69 18.62
N ALA A 151 -16.32 1.00 18.84
CA ALA A 151 -16.01 0.30 20.09
C ALA A 151 -15.96 1.24 21.29
N GLY A 152 -15.35 2.43 21.14
CA GLY A 152 -15.30 3.45 22.18
C GLY A 152 -16.69 3.98 22.59
N ARG A 153 -17.64 4.07 21.65
CA ARG A 153 -19.03 4.46 21.94
C ARG A 153 -19.82 3.37 22.66
N ALA A 154 -19.50 2.10 22.40
CA ALA A 154 -20.15 0.94 23.01
C ALA A 154 -19.54 0.53 24.37
N GLY A 155 -18.55 1.28 24.88
CA GLY A 155 -17.84 0.93 26.12
C GLY A 155 -16.93 -0.29 26.02
N GLY A 156 -16.63 -0.76 24.80
CA GLY A 156 -15.71 -1.86 24.56
C GLY A 156 -14.24 -1.43 24.68
N SER A 157 -13.36 -2.31 25.16
CA SER A 157 -11.94 -1.98 25.30
C SER A 157 -11.23 -2.05 23.94
N ALA A 158 -10.28 -1.14 23.70
CA ALA A 158 -9.44 -1.17 22.49
C ALA A 158 -8.63 -2.49 22.36
N PHE A 159 -8.48 -3.23 23.46
CA PHE A 159 -7.74 -4.49 23.53
C PHE A 159 -8.46 -5.64 22.83
N THR A 160 -9.80 -5.63 22.74
CA THR A 160 -10.54 -6.64 21.96
C THR A 160 -10.47 -6.39 20.44
N ALA A 161 -10.03 -5.19 20.03
CA ALA A 161 -9.90 -4.76 18.64
C ALA A 161 -8.48 -4.94 18.05
N TRP A 162 -7.55 -5.54 18.81
CA TRP A 162 -6.13 -5.59 18.47
C TRP A 162 -5.84 -6.19 17.08
N ALA A 163 -6.61 -7.20 16.68
CA ALA A 163 -6.46 -7.86 15.38
C ALA A 163 -6.69 -6.90 14.20
N VAL A 164 -7.64 -5.96 14.33
CA VAL A 164 -7.94 -4.96 13.29
C VAL A 164 -6.78 -3.98 13.13
N TYR A 165 -6.15 -3.56 14.24
CA TYR A 165 -5.01 -2.67 14.20
C TYR A 165 -3.74 -3.35 13.67
N VAL A 166 -3.51 -4.61 14.01
CA VAL A 166 -2.37 -5.39 13.52
C VAL A 166 -2.50 -5.66 12.01
N GLU A 167 -3.71 -5.90 11.52
CA GLU A 167 -3.99 -6.03 10.09
C GLU A 167 -3.68 -4.73 9.33
N ALA A 168 -4.23 -3.60 9.80
CA ALA A 168 -3.96 -2.29 9.22
C ALA A 168 -2.46 -1.92 9.27
N GLY A 169 -1.80 -2.23 10.39
CA GLY A 169 -0.37 -2.04 10.56
C GLY A 169 0.46 -2.79 9.52
N GLY A 170 0.08 -4.01 9.15
CA GLY A 170 0.78 -4.80 8.13
C GLY A 170 0.83 -4.08 6.77
N PHE A 171 -0.29 -3.51 6.32
CA PHE A 171 -0.32 -2.76 5.06
C PHE A 171 0.42 -1.42 5.12
N VAL A 172 0.40 -0.74 6.27
CA VAL A 172 1.19 0.48 6.49
C VAL A 172 2.68 0.17 6.41
N VAL A 173 3.14 -0.90 7.09
CA VAL A 173 4.54 -1.34 7.02
C VAL A 173 4.91 -1.75 5.60
N ALA A 174 4.07 -2.53 4.92
CA ALA A 174 4.31 -2.92 3.52
C ALA A 174 4.46 -1.69 2.61
N THR A 175 3.61 -0.68 2.78
CA THR A 175 3.68 0.59 2.04
C THR A 175 5.01 1.30 2.29
N ALA A 176 5.44 1.42 3.56
CA ALA A 176 6.68 2.09 3.93
C ALA A 176 7.93 1.39 3.37
N VAL A 177 7.96 0.05 3.45
CA VAL A 177 9.06 -0.75 2.90
C VAL A 177 9.08 -0.63 1.37
N LEU A 178 7.93 -0.69 0.71
CA LEU A 178 7.84 -0.55 -0.74
C LEU A 178 8.23 0.87 -1.22
N ALA A 179 7.85 1.91 -0.48
CA ALA A 179 8.28 3.28 -0.75
C ALA A 179 9.81 3.41 -0.65
N THR A 180 10.40 2.79 0.37
CA THR A 180 11.86 2.74 0.57
C THR A 180 12.55 2.01 -0.58
N TYR A 181 11.99 0.89 -1.04
CA TYR A 181 12.48 0.14 -2.19
C TYR A 181 12.41 0.98 -3.47
N ALA A 182 11.27 1.62 -3.75
CA ALA A 182 11.06 2.45 -4.92
C ALA A 182 11.99 3.66 -4.96
N TRP A 183 12.24 4.28 -3.81
CA TRP A 183 13.18 5.38 -3.69
C TRP A 183 14.64 4.95 -3.97
N GLN A 184 15.09 3.83 -3.39
CA GLN A 184 16.43 3.29 -3.65
C GLN A 184 16.59 2.91 -5.13
N PHE A 185 15.62 2.17 -5.68
CA PHE A 185 15.61 1.77 -7.08
C PHE A 185 15.66 2.98 -8.02
N GLY A 186 14.83 4.00 -7.76
CA GLY A 186 14.82 5.26 -8.50
C GLY A 186 16.18 5.97 -8.48
N THR A 187 16.81 6.04 -7.31
CA THR A 187 18.14 6.65 -7.14
C THR A 187 19.20 5.90 -7.96
N ASP A 188 19.18 4.56 -7.94
CA ASP A 188 20.15 3.73 -8.64
C ASP A 188 19.99 3.83 -10.16
N ILE A 189 18.76 3.81 -10.68
CA ILE A 189 18.53 3.98 -12.13
C ILE A 189 18.81 5.41 -12.62
N GLY A 190 18.64 6.42 -11.76
CA GLY A 190 19.01 7.81 -12.04
C GLY A 190 20.53 7.96 -12.19
N ARG A 191 21.32 7.33 -11.31
CA ARG A 191 22.79 7.28 -11.44
C ARG A 191 23.25 6.63 -12.74
N LEU A 192 22.48 5.69 -13.28
CA LEU A 192 22.74 5.02 -14.57
C LEU A 192 22.28 5.84 -15.79
N GLY A 193 21.70 7.03 -15.59
CA GLY A 193 21.17 7.91 -16.63
C GLY A 193 19.94 7.34 -17.34
N ALA A 194 19.15 6.51 -16.64
CA ALA A 194 17.93 5.92 -17.18
C ALA A 194 16.71 6.84 -17.02
N ILE A 195 16.73 7.77 -16.07
CA ILE A 195 15.72 8.80 -15.80
C ILE A 195 16.39 10.16 -15.61
#